data_AF-A0A3E0VPJ4-F1
#
_entry.id   AF-A0A3E0VPJ4-F1
#
_cell.length_a   1.000
_cell.length_b   1.000
_cell.length_c   1.000
_cell.angle_alpha   90.00
_cell.angle_beta   90.00
_cell.angle_gamma   90.00
#
_symmetry.space_group_name_H-M   'P 1'
#
loop_
_entity.id
_entity.type
_entity.pdbx_description
1 polymer ?
#
loop_
_entity_poly.entity_id
_entity_poly.type
_entity_poly.pdbx_seq_one_letter_code
_entity_poly.pdbx_strand_id
1 'polypeptide(L)'
;MSILASVFVGITALLHVYIFVMESIQWRQPRVWKRFGLASQTDADTTAPLAYNQGFYNLFLAIGAALGVVLLYTPAHEAGFTLAVFTMASILLAAVVLLSTGRDRLRSALLQGTPALLGLVFLLLAG
;
A
#
# COMPACT_ATOMS: atom_id res chain seq x y z
N MET A 1 -9.81 19.82 -6.09
CA MET A 1 -9.71 18.71 -5.11
C MET A 1 -9.18 17.42 -5.75
N SER A 2 -9.51 17.14 -7.01
CA SER A 2 -8.96 15.99 -7.77
C SER A 2 -7.43 15.89 -7.78
N ILE A 3 -6.69 17.00 -7.95
CA ILE A 3 -5.21 16.97 -7.94
C ILE A 3 -4.66 16.49 -6.60
N LEU A 4 -5.17 17.02 -5.47
CA LEU A 4 -4.71 16.58 -4.14
C LEU A 4 -5.04 15.11 -3.89
N ALA A 5 -6.24 14.67 -4.28
CA ALA A 5 -6.63 13.27 -4.23
C ALA A 5 -5.64 12.39 -5.03
N SER A 6 -5.37 12.75 -6.29
CA SER A 6 -4.44 12.00 -7.15
C SER A 6 -3.00 11.99 -6.62
N VAL A 7 -2.54 13.07 -5.98
CA VAL A 7 -1.21 13.12 -5.35
C VAL A 7 -1.13 12.10 -4.21
N PHE A 8 -2.10 12.09 -3.28
CA PHE A 8 -2.06 11.16 -2.14
C PHE A 8 -2.32 9.70 -2.54
N VAL A 9 -3.19 9.45 -3.52
CA VAL A 9 -3.39 8.11 -4.09
C VAL A 9 -2.11 7.65 -4.79
N GLY A 10 -1.46 8.52 -5.57
CA GLY A 10 -0.18 8.24 -6.22
C GLY A 10 0.95 7.94 -5.24
N ILE A 11 1.08 8.73 -4.17
CA ILE A 11 2.05 8.47 -3.08
C ILE A 11 1.80 7.10 -2.46
N THR A 12 0.53 6.78 -2.17
CA THR A 12 0.14 5.48 -1.61
C THR A 12 0.51 4.33 -2.55
N ALA A 13 0.23 4.48 -3.85
CA ALA A 13 0.58 3.49 -4.87
C ALA A 13 2.10 3.27 -4.94
N LEU A 14 2.90 4.35 -5.00
CA LEU A 14 4.35 4.27 -5.03
C LEU A 14 4.93 3.60 -3.79
N LEU A 15 4.36 3.88 -2.61
CA LEU A 15 4.75 3.21 -1.37
C LEU A 15 4.48 1.70 -1.46
N HIS A 16 3.36 1.27 -2.05
CA HIS A 16 3.04 -0.15 -2.19
C HIS A 16 3.89 -0.85 -3.24
N VAL A 17 4.30 -0.16 -4.31
CA VAL A 17 5.35 -0.64 -5.22
C VAL A 17 6.68 -0.82 -4.47
N TYR A 18 7.04 0.12 -3.61
CA TYR A 18 8.25 0.01 -2.78
C TYR A 18 8.18 -1.19 -1.82
N ILE A 19 7.02 -1.42 -1.19
CA ILE A 19 6.78 -2.60 -0.33
C ILE A 19 6.87 -3.88 -1.14
N PHE A 20 6.25 -3.95 -2.32
CA PHE A 20 6.40 -5.07 -3.25
C PHE A 20 7.87 -5.38 -3.56
N VAL A 21 8.67 -4.38 -3.90
CA VAL A 21 10.10 -4.58 -4.18
C VAL A 21 10.83 -5.16 -2.97
N MET A 22 10.52 -4.68 -1.76
CA MET A 22 11.09 -5.24 -0.53
C MET A 22 10.67 -6.70 -0.31
N GLU A 23 9.38 -7.01 -0.42
CA GLU A 23 8.81 -8.31 -0.04
C GLU A 23 9.00 -9.40 -1.10
N SER A 24 8.95 -9.07 -2.40
CA SER A 24 9.04 -10.06 -3.48
C SER A 24 10.41 -10.17 -4.13
N ILE A 25 11.21 -9.09 -4.13
CA ILE A 25 12.51 -9.08 -4.83
C ILE A 25 13.67 -9.07 -3.83
N GLN A 26 13.59 -8.24 -2.79
CA GLN A 26 14.71 -7.97 -1.89
C GLN A 26 14.62 -8.69 -0.54
N TRP A 27 13.61 -9.53 -0.31
CA TRP A 27 13.29 -10.10 0.99
C TRP A 27 14.48 -10.74 1.70
N ARG A 28 15.25 -11.55 0.98
CA ARG A 28 16.42 -12.28 1.50
C ARG A 28 17.61 -11.37 1.86
N GLN A 29 17.54 -10.07 1.62
CA GLN A 29 18.60 -9.15 1.98
C GLN A 29 18.50 -8.78 3.47
N PRO A 30 19.60 -8.86 4.25
CA PRO A 30 19.58 -8.53 5.68
C PRO A 30 19.02 -7.16 6.04
N ARG A 31 19.24 -6.17 5.19
CA ARG A 31 18.69 -4.81 5.38
C ARG A 31 17.16 -4.74 5.27
N VAL A 32 16.52 -5.71 4.61
CA VAL A 32 15.07 -5.78 4.40
C VAL A 32 14.43 -6.58 5.51
N TRP A 33 14.75 -7.86 5.67
CA TRP A 33 14.08 -8.71 6.67
C TRP A 33 14.25 -8.22 8.11
N LYS A 34 15.36 -7.51 8.43
CA LYS A 34 15.52 -6.83 9.73
C LYS A 34 14.47 -5.75 9.99
N ARG A 35 13.98 -5.06 8.95
CA ARG A 35 12.90 -4.06 9.07
C ARG A 35 11.55 -4.71 9.38
N PHE A 36 11.37 -5.97 8.95
CA PHE A 36 10.18 -6.75 9.24
C PHE A 36 10.25 -7.46 10.60
N GLY A 37 11.41 -7.43 11.26
CA GLY A 37 11.62 -7.95 12.61
C GLY A 37 12.05 -9.41 12.65
N LEU A 38 12.56 -9.97 11.54
CA LEU A 38 13.13 -11.31 11.56
C LEU A 38 14.51 -11.30 12.24
N ALA A 39 14.85 -12.41 12.90
CA ALA A 39 16.07 -12.55 13.69
C ALA A 39 17.24 -13.10 12.87
N SER A 40 16.97 -13.91 11.85
CA SER A 40 18.01 -14.63 11.11
C SER A 40 17.74 -14.74 9.61
N GLN A 41 18.79 -15.10 8.86
CA GLN A 41 18.68 -15.44 7.44
C GLN A 41 17.80 -16.67 7.22
N THR A 42 17.87 -17.66 8.13
CA THR A 42 17.05 -18.87 8.07
C THR A 42 15.57 -18.53 8.15
N ASP A 43 15.16 -17.65 9.07
CA ASP A 43 13.75 -17.20 9.16
C ASP A 43 13.31 -16.50 7.87
N ALA A 44 14.18 -15.67 7.29
CA ALA A 44 13.90 -14.98 6.04
C ALA A 44 13.73 -15.96 4.87
N ASP A 45 14.55 -17.01 4.80
CA ASP A 45 14.46 -18.03 3.77
C ASP A 45 13.21 -18.90 3.92
N THR A 46 12.82 -19.25 5.14
CA THR A 46 11.59 -20.01 5.42
C THR A 46 10.33 -19.20 5.10
N THR A 47 10.35 -17.89 5.34
CA THR A 47 9.20 -16.99 5.11
C THR A 47 9.18 -16.37 3.71
N ALA A 48 10.22 -16.58 2.89
CA ALA A 48 10.33 -15.97 1.57
C ALA A 48 9.12 -16.22 0.65
N PRO A 49 8.50 -17.41 0.60
CA PRO A 49 7.30 -17.62 -0.22
C PRO A 49 6.09 -16.80 0.25
N LEU A 50 5.95 -16.62 1.58
CA LEU A 50 4.88 -15.81 2.16
C LEU A 50 5.07 -14.32 1.83
N ALA A 51 6.29 -13.81 2.03
CA ALA A 51 6.64 -12.43 1.68
C ALA A 51 6.47 -12.19 0.18
N TYR A 52 6.89 -13.13 -0.66
CA TYR A 52 6.72 -13.02 -2.11
C TYR A 52 5.25 -12.82 -2.49
N ASN A 53 4.35 -13.64 -1.96
CA ASN A 53 2.92 -13.50 -2.24
C ASN A 53 2.33 -12.18 -1.70
N GLN A 54 2.75 -11.79 -0.49
CA GLN A 54 2.32 -10.52 0.11
C GLN A 54 2.73 -9.31 -0.72
N GLY A 55 3.95 -9.31 -1.25
CA GLY A 55 4.41 -8.26 -2.14
C GLY A 55 3.55 -8.16 -3.41
N PHE A 56 3.10 -9.28 -3.98
CA PHE A 56 2.22 -9.24 -5.15
C PHE A 56 0.81 -8.70 -4.81
N TYR A 57 0.26 -8.99 -3.65
CA TYR A 57 -0.97 -8.31 -3.20
C TYR A 57 -0.76 -6.79 -3.11
N ASN A 58 0.36 -6.35 -2.55
CA ASN A 58 0.73 -4.92 -2.51
C ASN A 58 0.87 -4.32 -3.92
N LEU A 59 1.50 -5.04 -4.85
CA LEU A 59 1.62 -4.60 -6.25
C LEU A 59 0.25 -4.44 -6.92
N PHE A 60 -0.67 -5.40 -6.73
CA PHE A 60 -2.00 -5.31 -7.34
C PHE A 60 -2.84 -4.17 -6.75
N LEU A 61 -2.72 -3.90 -5.45
CA LEU A 61 -3.32 -2.70 -4.84
C LEU A 61 -2.73 -1.42 -5.44
N ALA A 62 -1.41 -1.36 -5.64
CA ALA A 62 -0.75 -0.23 -6.27
C ALA A 62 -1.22 -0.01 -7.72
N ILE A 63 -1.35 -1.10 -8.50
CA ILE A 63 -1.87 -1.06 -9.87
C ILE A 63 -3.32 -0.55 -9.88
N GLY A 64 -4.18 -1.06 -8.98
CA GLY A 64 -5.55 -0.58 -8.85
C GLY A 64 -5.61 0.91 -8.53
N ALA A 65 -4.80 1.38 -7.58
CA ALA A 65 -4.73 2.79 -7.22
C ALA A 65 -4.25 3.67 -8.39
N ALA A 66 -3.20 3.25 -9.10
CA ALA A 66 -2.67 3.97 -10.25
C ALA A 66 -3.68 4.02 -11.42
N LEU A 67 -4.32 2.90 -11.74
CA LEU A 67 -5.39 2.85 -12.73
C LEU A 67 -6.58 3.71 -12.32
N GLY A 68 -6.96 3.69 -11.04
CA GLY A 68 -8.00 4.55 -10.50
C GLY A 68 -7.71 6.03 -10.78
N VAL A 69 -6.49 6.48 -10.49
CA VAL A 69 -6.04 7.85 -10.79
C VAL A 69 -6.07 8.16 -12.28
N VAL A 70 -5.60 7.25 -13.15
CA VAL A 70 -5.62 7.47 -14.60
C VAL A 70 -7.07 7.63 -15.08
N LEU A 71 -7.97 6.74 -14.67
CA LEU A 71 -9.36 6.72 -15.12
C LEU A 71 -10.18 7.92 -14.63
N LEU A 72 -9.83 8.52 -13.49
CA LEU A 72 -10.43 9.78 -13.00
C LEU A 72 -10.34 10.92 -14.03
N TYR A 73 -9.34 10.89 -14.93
CA TYR A 73 -9.15 11.91 -15.96
C TYR A 73 -9.62 11.46 -17.35
N THR A 74 -10.49 10.46 -17.41
CA THR A 74 -11.08 9.93 -18.65
C THR A 74 -12.61 9.94 -18.58
N PRO A 75 -13.33 9.65 -19.67
CA PRO A 75 -14.78 9.43 -19.62
C PRO A 75 -15.23 8.30 -18.68
N ALA A 76 -14.31 7.42 -18.25
CA ALA A 76 -14.56 6.36 -17.28
C ALA A 76 -14.38 6.82 -15.81
N HIS A 77 -14.68 8.08 -15.52
CA HIS A 77 -14.50 8.71 -14.20
C HIS A 77 -15.03 7.84 -13.04
N GLU A 78 -16.27 7.35 -13.12
CA GLU A 78 -16.90 6.54 -12.07
C GLU A 78 -16.15 5.25 -11.76
N ALA A 79 -15.60 4.59 -12.78
CA ALA A 79 -14.77 3.41 -12.60
C ALA A 79 -13.45 3.77 -11.90
N GLY A 80 -12.85 4.90 -12.29
CA GLY A 80 -11.63 5.42 -11.66
C GLY A 80 -11.83 5.78 -10.19
N PHE A 81 -12.91 6.50 -9.89
CA PHE A 81 -13.31 6.85 -8.53
C PHE A 81 -13.53 5.61 -7.67
N THR A 82 -14.36 4.66 -8.14
CA THR A 82 -14.66 3.42 -7.41
C THR A 82 -13.40 2.62 -7.11
N LEU A 83 -12.50 2.48 -8.09
CA LEU A 83 -11.26 1.72 -7.94
C LEU A 83 -10.28 2.42 -6.98
N ALA A 84 -10.14 3.76 -7.07
CA ALA A 84 -9.30 4.53 -6.17
C ALA A 84 -9.82 4.50 -4.73
N VAL A 85 -11.14 4.65 -4.52
CA VAL A 85 -11.77 4.54 -3.19
C VAL A 85 -11.56 3.14 -2.60
N PHE A 86 -11.82 2.09 -3.38
CA PHE A 86 -11.67 0.70 -2.91
C PHE A 86 -10.23 0.39 -2.49
N THR A 87 -9.25 0.80 -3.30
CA THR A 87 -7.83 0.56 -3.00
C THR A 87 -7.35 1.37 -1.79
N MET A 88 -7.68 2.66 -1.69
CA MET A 88 -7.33 3.47 -0.52
C MET A 88 -7.98 2.95 0.77
N ALA A 89 -9.27 2.57 0.71
CA ALA A 89 -9.98 2.00 1.85
C ALA A 89 -9.35 0.66 2.28
N SER A 90 -9.01 -0.22 1.33
CA SER A 90 -8.36 -1.50 1.63
C SER A 90 -7.01 -1.32 2.32
N ILE A 91 -6.18 -0.39 1.83
CA ILE A 91 -4.87 -0.07 2.42
C ILE A 91 -5.02 0.54 3.81
N LEU A 92 -5.97 1.46 3.99
CA LEU A 92 -6.27 2.06 5.28
C LEU A 92 -6.72 1.00 6.29
N LEU A 93 -7.64 0.12 5.92
CA LEU A 93 -8.10 -0.98 6.77
C LEU A 93 -6.95 -1.94 7.08
N ALA A 94 -6.10 -2.27 6.12
CA ALA A 94 -4.89 -3.06 6.36
C ALA A 94 -3.94 -2.38 7.36
N ALA A 95 -3.80 -1.05 7.34
CA ALA A 95 -3.03 -0.30 8.32
C ALA A 95 -3.62 -0.40 9.73
N VAL A 96 -4.96 -0.36 9.85
CA VAL A 96 -5.66 -0.58 11.13
C VAL A 96 -5.43 -2.01 11.64
N VAL A 97 -5.56 -3.01 10.76
CA VAL A 97 -5.27 -4.41 11.10
C VAL A 97 -3.80 -4.58 11.50
N LEU A 98 -2.86 -3.94 10.82
CA LEU A 98 -1.45 -4.00 11.21
C LEU A 98 -1.23 -3.38 12.60
N LEU A 99 -1.86 -2.25 12.89
CA LEU A 99 -1.76 -1.61 14.20
C LEU A 99 -2.35 -2.47 15.33
N SER A 100 -3.39 -3.28 15.05
CA SER A 100 -3.97 -4.17 16.06
C SER A 100 -3.05 -5.33 16.46
N THR A 101 -2.00 -5.60 15.67
CA THR A 101 -1.01 -6.65 15.99
C THR A 101 0.07 -6.22 16.99
N GLY A 102 0.20 -4.93 17.29
CA GLY A 102 1.19 -4.45 18.26
C GLY A 102 1.59 -2.99 18.07
N ARG A 103 1.97 -2.34 19.19
CA ARG A 103 2.40 -0.92 19.19
C ARG A 103 3.74 -0.70 18.49
N ASP A 104 4.58 -1.74 18.42
CA ASP A 104 5.83 -1.77 17.64
C ASP A 104 5.59 -1.54 16.14
N ARG A 105 4.37 -1.83 15.65
CA ARG A 105 3.97 -1.63 14.25
C ARG A 105 3.38 -0.25 13.95
N LEU A 106 3.23 0.62 14.96
CA LEU A 106 2.62 1.95 14.80
C LEU A 106 3.26 2.77 13.67
N ARG A 107 4.60 2.77 13.58
CA ARG A 107 5.30 3.52 12.53
C ARG A 107 4.95 3.02 11.13
N SER A 108 4.94 1.71 10.92
CA SER A 108 4.61 1.10 9.62
C SER A 108 3.14 1.34 9.26
N ALA A 109 2.23 1.21 10.24
CA ALA A 109 0.82 1.50 10.06
C ALA A 109 0.59 2.97 9.66
N LEU A 110 1.25 3.93 10.30
CA LEU A 110 1.15 5.35 9.94
C LEU A 110 1.73 5.63 8.55
N LEU A 111 2.88 5.05 8.21
CA LEU A 111 3.52 5.27 6.90
C LEU A 111 2.62 4.88 5.73
N GLN A 112 1.88 3.76 5.84
CA GLN A 112 0.97 3.33 4.77
C GLN A 112 -0.45 3.89 4.92
N GLY A 113 -0.95 4.05 6.15
CA GLY A 113 -2.32 4.43 6.44
C GLY A 113 -2.59 5.92 6.29
N THR A 114 -1.64 6.79 6.66
CA THR A 114 -1.82 8.24 6.55
C THR A 114 -2.01 8.72 5.11
N PRO A 115 -1.15 8.39 4.13
CA PRO A 115 -1.39 8.84 2.75
C PRO A 115 -2.66 8.22 2.16
N ALA A 116 -3.00 6.98 2.52
CA ALA A 116 -4.24 6.33 2.10
C ALA A 116 -5.49 7.04 2.65
N LEU A 117 -5.47 7.40 3.94
CA LEU A 117 -6.55 8.17 4.58
C LEU A 117 -6.74 9.53 3.91
N LEU A 118 -5.65 10.27 3.69
CA LEU A 118 -5.71 11.58 3.04
C LEU A 118 -6.22 11.46 1.61
N GLY A 119 -5.74 10.47 0.85
CA GLY A 119 -6.24 10.17 -0.49
C GLY A 119 -7.73 9.87 -0.50
N LEU A 120 -8.19 9.02 0.42
CA LEU A 120 -9.61 8.67 0.56
C LEU A 120 -10.47 9.89 0.91
N VAL A 121 -10.05 10.69 1.90
CA VAL A 121 -10.78 11.91 2.30
C VAL A 121 -10.87 12.89 1.12
N PHE A 122 -9.77 13.15 0.40
CA PHE A 122 -9.81 14.06 -0.74
C PHE A 122 -10.59 13.51 -1.92
N LEU A 123 -10.61 12.20 -2.16
CA LEU A 123 -11.50 11.57 -3.14
C LEU A 123 -12.96 11.84 -2.77
N LEU A 124 -13.36 11.52 -1.54
CA LEU A 124 -14.76 11.67 -1.09
C LEU A 124 -15.24 13.13 -1.05
N LEU A 125 -14.34 14.10 -0.86
CA LEU A 125 -14.65 15.53 -0.95
C LEU A 125 -14.65 16.07 -2.39
N ALA A 126 -14.00 15.37 -3.32
CA ALA A 126 -13.89 15.77 -4.73
C ALA A 126 -14.96 15.12 -5.62
N GLY A 127 -15.48 13.96 -5.21
CA GLY A 127 -16.55 13.23 -5.87
C GLY A 127 -17.92 13.86 -5.68
#